data_AF-A0A7J8FVP2-F1
#
_entry.id   AF-A0A7J8FVP2-F1
#
_cell.length_a   1.000
_cell.length_b   1.000
_cell.length_c   1.000
_cell.angle_alpha   90.00
_cell.angle_beta   90.00
_cell.angle_gamma   90.00
#
_symmetry.space_group_name_H-M   'P 1'
#
loop_
_entity.id
_entity.type
_entity.pdbx_description
1 polymer ?
#
loop_
_entity_poly.entity_id
_entity_poly.type
_entity_poly.pdbx_seq_one_letter_code
_entity_poly.pdbx_strand_id
1 'polypeptide(L)'
;MPLFGNTFSPKKTPPRKSASLSNLHNLDRSTREVELGLDYGTPSMNLAGQSLKFENGHWVTETGISGSVDQREAQRLRKRNQQLEEENNLLQVKVDILLDMVRKVMGRAASAFPRREAPPQVSSSSSYLVNASLPRYIALNPKVQNEIRHSPYPQALTV
;
A
#
# COMPACT_ATOMS: atom_id res chain seq x y z
N MET A 1 -5.40 12.95 77.83
CA MET A 1 -5.40 11.96 76.72
C MET A 1 -4.64 12.56 75.54
N PRO A 2 -3.59 11.91 75.01
CA PRO A 2 -3.03 12.30 73.72
C PRO A 2 -3.87 11.69 72.60
N LEU A 3 -4.35 12.54 71.68
CA LEU A 3 -5.28 12.21 70.60
C LEU A 3 -4.62 11.88 69.25
N PHE A 4 -3.29 11.79 69.17
CA PHE A 4 -2.59 11.42 67.93
C PHE A 4 -1.33 10.62 68.27
N GLY A 5 -1.31 9.35 67.88
CA GLY A 5 -0.19 8.47 68.19
C GLY A 5 -0.37 7.05 67.66
N ASN A 6 -0.65 6.90 66.37
CA ASN A 6 -0.36 5.65 65.68
C ASN A 6 0.63 5.97 64.56
N THR A 7 1.91 5.99 64.92
CA THR A 7 3.01 6.16 63.98
C THR A 7 2.91 5.04 62.95
N PHE A 8 2.54 5.42 61.73
CA PHE A 8 2.57 4.56 60.56
C PHE A 8 3.92 3.84 60.51
N SER A 9 3.93 2.55 60.84
CA SER A 9 5.10 1.67 60.79
C SER A 9 4.89 0.69 59.65
N PRO A 10 5.11 1.11 58.39
CA PRO A 10 4.88 0.26 57.25
C PRO A 10 5.81 -0.96 57.35
N LYS A 11 5.22 -2.15 57.31
CA LYS A 11 5.96 -3.42 57.33
C LYS A 11 6.95 -3.43 56.16
N LYS A 12 8.17 -3.92 56.43
CA LYS A 12 9.21 -4.09 55.41
C LYS A 12 8.64 -4.87 54.22
N THR A 13 8.71 -4.28 53.03
CA THR A 13 8.24 -4.91 51.80
C THR A 13 9.00 -6.22 51.58
N PRO A 14 8.32 -7.32 51.22
CA PRO A 14 8.98 -8.59 50.93
C PRO A 14 10.11 -8.41 49.90
N PRO A 15 11.21 -9.17 50.01
CA PRO A 15 12.29 -9.12 49.04
C PRO A 15 11.74 -9.34 47.62
N ARG A 16 12.10 -8.45 46.70
CA ARG A 16 11.77 -8.62 45.29
C ARG A 16 12.42 -9.90 44.78
N LYS A 17 11.62 -10.76 44.13
CA LYS A 17 12.09 -12.02 43.53
C LYS A 17 12.91 -11.81 42.26
N SER A 18 12.80 -10.63 41.63
CA SER A 18 13.68 -10.23 40.54
C SER A 18 14.91 -9.53 41.11
N ALA A 19 16.09 -10.11 40.84
CA ALA A 19 17.34 -9.43 41.09
C ALA A 19 17.39 -8.17 40.23
N SER A 20 17.65 -7.03 40.86
CA SER A 20 18.06 -5.85 40.10
C SER A 20 19.42 -6.15 39.45
N LEU A 21 19.60 -5.76 38.19
CA LEU A 21 20.90 -5.87 37.50
C LEU A 21 22.00 -5.06 38.19
N SER A 22 21.71 -4.32 39.27
CA SER A 22 22.71 -3.67 40.12
C SER A 22 23.60 -4.64 40.90
N ASN A 23 23.18 -5.89 41.12
CA ASN A 23 23.96 -6.93 41.83
C ASN A 23 24.82 -7.79 40.90
N LEU A 24 25.15 -7.29 39.71
CA LEU A 24 25.95 -7.95 38.67
C LEU A 24 27.35 -8.41 39.15
N HIS A 25 27.85 -7.81 40.23
CA HIS A 25 29.13 -8.15 40.87
C HIS A 25 29.06 -9.36 41.81
N ASN A 26 27.85 -9.78 42.22
CA ASN A 26 27.64 -10.95 43.07
C ASN A 26 27.54 -12.27 42.29
N LEU A 27 27.40 -12.17 40.96
CA LEU A 27 27.48 -13.32 40.07
C LEU A 27 28.95 -13.74 39.94
N ASP A 28 29.17 -15.04 39.95
CA ASP A 28 30.47 -15.62 39.62
C ASP A 28 30.85 -15.29 38.17
N ARG A 29 32.16 -15.25 37.92
CA ARG A 29 32.71 -14.85 36.62
C ARG A 29 32.15 -15.69 35.47
N SER A 30 32.03 -17.00 35.66
CA SER A 30 31.48 -17.93 34.67
C SER A 30 30.04 -17.59 34.30
N THR A 31 29.15 -17.44 35.28
CA THR A 31 27.74 -17.10 35.00
C THR A 31 27.61 -15.74 34.33
N ARG A 32 28.42 -14.75 34.75
CA ARG A 32 28.45 -13.42 34.12
C ARG A 32 28.91 -13.47 32.66
N GLU A 33 29.92 -14.27 32.33
CA GLU A 33 30.41 -14.43 30.97
C GLU A 33 29.40 -15.19 30.07
N VAL A 34 28.65 -16.14 30.63
CA VAL A 34 27.60 -16.87 29.88
C VAL A 34 26.38 -15.99 29.61
N GLU A 35 25.90 -15.24 30.61
CA GLU A 35 24.65 -14.48 30.48
C GLU A 35 24.85 -13.11 29.81
N LEU A 36 26.00 -12.48 30.05
CA LEU A 36 26.27 -11.08 29.70
C LEU A 36 27.62 -10.89 28.99
N GLY A 37 28.31 -11.98 28.66
CA GLY A 37 29.55 -11.91 27.90
C GLY A 37 29.30 -11.45 26.47
N LEU A 38 30.40 -11.16 25.76
CA LEU A 38 30.37 -10.67 24.37
C LEU A 38 30.14 -11.79 23.34
N ASP A 39 30.05 -13.04 23.78
CA ASP A 39 29.88 -14.20 22.92
C ASP A 39 28.38 -14.50 22.70
N TYR A 40 27.73 -13.61 21.94
CA TYR A 40 26.29 -13.71 21.66
C TYR A 40 25.95 -14.72 20.55
N GLY A 41 26.97 -15.34 19.92
CA GLY A 41 26.79 -16.15 18.72
C GLY A 41 26.12 -15.40 17.56
N THR A 42 25.57 -16.17 16.62
CA THR A 42 24.76 -15.61 15.52
C THR A 42 23.41 -15.11 16.07
N PRO A 43 23.00 -13.86 15.79
CA PRO A 43 21.72 -13.34 16.26
C PRO A 43 20.56 -14.25 15.86
N SER A 44 19.73 -14.64 16.84
CA SER A 44 18.55 -15.46 16.62
C SER A 44 17.31 -14.83 17.27
N MET A 45 16.13 -15.12 16.73
CA MET A 45 14.85 -14.56 17.15
C MET A 45 13.76 -15.62 17.02
N ASN A 46 12.87 -15.72 17.99
CA ASN A 46 11.65 -16.52 17.86
C ASN A 46 10.45 -15.59 17.65
N LEU A 47 9.82 -15.67 16.48
CA LEU A 47 8.62 -14.90 16.15
C LEU A 47 7.51 -15.86 15.75
N ALA A 48 6.34 -15.74 16.40
CA ALA A 48 5.17 -16.58 16.12
C ALA A 48 5.45 -18.10 16.13
N GLY A 49 6.39 -18.57 16.94
CA GLY A 49 6.79 -19.98 17.02
C GLY A 49 7.78 -20.42 15.95
N GLN A 50 8.28 -19.50 15.11
CA GLN A 50 9.34 -19.74 14.14
C GLN A 50 10.67 -19.22 14.69
N SER A 51 11.69 -20.09 14.70
CA SER A 51 13.06 -19.69 15.03
C SER A 51 13.76 -19.16 13.78
N LEU A 52 14.26 -17.93 13.85
CA LEU A 52 14.95 -17.19 12.79
C LEU A 52 16.41 -16.98 13.21
N LYS A 53 17.35 -17.17 12.28
CA LYS A 53 18.78 -16.92 12.44
C LYS A 53 19.25 -15.88 11.44
N PHE A 54 20.13 -14.99 11.87
CA PHE A 54 20.70 -13.96 10.99
C PHE A 54 21.95 -14.50 10.29
N GLU A 55 21.84 -14.86 9.03
CA GLU A 55 22.95 -15.39 8.22
C GLU A 55 23.12 -14.51 6.97
N ASN A 56 24.33 -14.25 6.49
CA ASN A 56 24.58 -13.53 5.23
C ASN A 56 23.81 -12.19 5.02
N GLY A 57 23.45 -11.48 6.10
CA GLY A 57 22.71 -10.21 6.02
C GLY A 57 21.18 -10.33 5.97
N HIS A 58 20.62 -11.54 6.09
CA HIS A 58 19.17 -11.79 6.08
C HIS A 58 18.74 -12.75 7.20
N TRP A 59 17.48 -12.66 7.63
CA TRP A 59 16.88 -13.60 8.58
C TRP A 59 16.41 -14.87 7.85
N VAL A 60 16.88 -16.03 8.31
CA VAL A 60 16.59 -17.35 7.75
C VAL A 60 15.88 -18.20 8.80
N THR A 61 14.82 -18.91 8.42
CA THR A 61 14.12 -19.84 9.32
C THR A 61 14.97 -21.08 9.60
N GLU A 62 15.26 -21.36 10.88
CA GLU A 62 16.03 -22.52 11.34
C GLU A 62 15.31 -23.85 11.09
N THR A 63 13.97 -23.83 11.13
CA THR A 63 13.13 -24.98 10.82
C THR A 63 12.81 -25.02 9.33
N GLY A 64 13.47 -25.92 8.60
CA GLY A 64 13.28 -26.17 7.15
C GLY A 64 11.87 -26.61 6.70
N ILE A 65 10.85 -26.45 7.55
CA ILE A 65 9.45 -26.83 7.28
C ILE A 65 8.63 -25.60 6.82
N SER A 66 8.92 -24.39 7.31
CA SER A 66 8.19 -23.17 6.84
C SER A 66 8.68 -22.68 5.47
N GLY A 67 9.97 -22.84 5.18
CA GLY A 67 10.55 -22.37 3.92
C GLY A 67 9.93 -23.03 2.68
N SER A 68 9.47 -24.28 2.75
CA SER A 68 8.92 -25.00 1.59
C SER A 68 7.51 -24.53 1.20
N VAL A 69 6.65 -24.24 2.18
CA VAL A 69 5.28 -23.75 1.93
C VAL A 69 5.32 -22.31 1.45
N ASP A 70 6.11 -21.46 2.12
CA ASP A 70 6.30 -20.05 1.74
C ASP A 70 6.98 -19.93 0.36
N GLN A 71 7.93 -20.82 0.03
CA GLN A 71 8.57 -20.84 -1.27
C GLN A 71 7.62 -21.33 -2.39
N ARG A 72 6.74 -22.31 -2.11
CA ARG A 72 5.68 -22.72 -3.06
C ARG A 72 4.68 -21.61 -3.31
N GLU A 73 4.25 -20.92 -2.26
CA GLU A 73 3.33 -19.79 -2.38
C GLU A 73 3.99 -18.62 -3.13
N ALA A 74 5.24 -18.28 -2.79
CA ALA A 74 6.02 -17.27 -3.50
C ALA A 74 6.21 -17.62 -4.98
N GLN A 75 6.43 -18.89 -5.33
CA GLN A 75 6.49 -19.33 -6.73
C GLN A 75 5.14 -19.18 -7.45
N ARG A 76 4.02 -19.51 -6.79
CA ARG A 76 2.67 -19.31 -7.35
C ARG A 76 2.37 -17.83 -7.57
N LEU A 77 2.70 -16.99 -6.60
CA LEU A 77 2.54 -15.54 -6.68
C LEU A 77 3.38 -14.96 -7.81
N ARG A 78 4.63 -15.39 -7.99
CA ARG A 78 5.48 -14.97 -9.12
C ARG A 78 4.87 -15.31 -10.47
N LYS A 79 4.35 -16.53 -10.65
CA LYS A 79 3.67 -16.93 -11.89
C LYS A 79 2.42 -16.09 -12.16
N ARG A 80 1.63 -15.83 -11.13
CA ARG A 80 0.42 -14.98 -11.26
C ARG A 80 0.78 -13.54 -11.61
N ASN A 81 1.85 -13.01 -11.01
CA ASN A 81 2.32 -11.65 -11.29
C ASN A 81 2.79 -11.52 -12.74
N GLN A 82 3.55 -12.50 -13.23
CA GLN A 82 3.99 -12.56 -14.62
C GLN A 82 2.81 -12.61 -15.61
N GLN A 83 1.79 -13.43 -15.33
CA GLN A 83 0.57 -13.47 -16.15
C GLN A 83 -0.15 -12.12 -16.17
N LEU A 84 -0.27 -11.47 -15.01
CA LEU A 84 -0.91 -10.15 -14.91
C LEU A 84 -0.11 -9.08 -15.66
N GLU A 85 1.21 -9.17 -15.65
CA GLU A 85 2.09 -8.27 -16.40
C GLU A 85 1.93 -8.46 -17.92
N GLU A 86 1.86 -9.71 -18.40
CA GLU A 86 1.57 -10.03 -19.80
C GLU A 86 0.19 -9.52 -20.23
N GLU A 87 -0.85 -9.72 -19.40
CA GLU A 87 -2.19 -9.19 -19.65
C GLU A 87 -2.20 -7.66 -19.67
N ASN A 88 -1.49 -7.01 -18.75
CA ASN A 88 -1.37 -5.55 -18.71
C ASN A 88 -0.72 -5.02 -19.98
N ASN A 89 0.41 -5.60 -20.38
CA ASN A 89 1.11 -5.24 -21.61
C ASN A 89 0.22 -5.42 -22.85
N LEU A 90 -0.52 -6.54 -22.94
CA LEU A 90 -1.48 -6.77 -24.02
C LEU A 90 -2.61 -5.72 -24.02
N LEU A 91 -3.13 -5.37 -22.85
CA LEU A 91 -4.17 -4.36 -22.70
C LEU A 91 -3.67 -2.99 -23.14
N GLN A 92 -2.44 -2.61 -22.79
CA GLN A 92 -1.81 -1.36 -23.25
C GLN A 92 -1.76 -1.30 -24.78
N VAL A 93 -1.26 -2.37 -25.44
CA VAL A 93 -1.20 -2.44 -26.91
C VAL A 93 -2.60 -2.34 -27.52
N LYS A 94 -3.61 -3.00 -26.95
CA LYS A 94 -5.00 -2.90 -27.43
C LYS A 94 -5.53 -1.47 -27.36
N VAL A 95 -5.27 -0.77 -26.26
CA VAL A 95 -5.66 0.63 -26.09
C VAL A 95 -4.97 1.50 -27.13
N ASP A 96 -3.67 1.33 -27.36
CA ASP A 96 -2.92 2.12 -28.33
C ASP A 96 -3.43 1.93 -29.76
N ILE A 97 -3.73 0.68 -30.17
CA ILE A 97 -4.31 0.38 -31.48
C ILE A 97 -5.68 1.03 -31.61
N LEU A 98 -6.55 0.90 -30.60
CA LEU A 98 -7.87 1.52 -30.63
C LEU A 98 -7.79 3.04 -30.71
N LEU A 99 -6.87 3.66 -29.97
CA LEU A 99 -6.61 5.09 -30.06
C LEU A 99 -6.12 5.48 -31.45
N ASP A 100 -5.23 4.70 -32.07
CA ASP A 100 -4.78 4.96 -33.45
C ASP A 100 -5.93 4.86 -34.46
N MET A 101 -6.78 3.84 -34.34
CA MET A 101 -7.97 3.69 -35.18
C MET A 101 -8.92 4.89 -35.05
N VAL A 102 -9.18 5.35 -33.82
CA VAL A 102 -10.01 6.53 -33.56
C VAL A 102 -9.37 7.78 -34.14
N ARG A 103 -8.06 7.99 -33.94
CA ARG A 103 -7.32 9.12 -34.52
C ARG A 103 -7.39 9.10 -36.04
N LYS A 104 -7.28 7.94 -36.69
CA LYS A 104 -7.38 7.80 -38.15
C LYS A 104 -8.77 8.17 -38.66
N VAL A 105 -9.83 7.72 -37.99
CA VAL A 105 -11.21 8.04 -38.36
C VAL A 105 -11.50 9.52 -38.14
N MET A 106 -11.12 10.06 -36.99
CA MET A 106 -11.29 11.48 -36.65
C MET A 106 -10.48 12.39 -37.57
N GLY A 107 -9.24 12.03 -37.90
CA GLY A 107 -8.40 12.76 -38.85
C GLY A 107 -8.99 12.77 -40.27
N ARG A 108 -9.58 11.65 -40.71
CA ARG A 108 -10.31 11.59 -42.00
C ARG A 108 -11.55 12.47 -41.98
N ALA A 109 -12.33 12.43 -40.90
CA ALA A 109 -13.50 13.30 -40.73
C ALA A 109 -13.10 14.79 -40.72
N ALA A 110 -12.01 15.15 -40.05
CA ALA A 110 -11.47 16.50 -40.04
C ALA A 110 -10.97 16.96 -41.43
N SER A 111 -10.38 16.06 -42.22
CA SER A 111 -10.00 16.35 -43.61
C SER A 111 -11.18 16.41 -44.58
N ALA A 112 -12.29 15.74 -44.26
CA ALA A 112 -13.51 15.74 -45.07
C ALA A 112 -14.40 16.97 -44.82
N PHE A 113 -14.19 17.68 -43.71
CA PHE A 113 -14.87 18.94 -43.39
C PHE A 113 -13.85 20.06 -43.21
N PRO A 114 -13.46 20.77 -44.29
CA PRO A 114 -12.65 21.96 -44.14
C PRO A 114 -13.42 22.96 -43.27
N ARG A 115 -12.74 23.48 -42.25
CA ARG A 115 -13.19 24.53 -41.34
C ARG A 115 -13.88 25.63 -42.17
N ARG A 116 -15.22 25.69 -42.13
CA ARG A 116 -15.98 26.79 -42.74
C ARG A 116 -15.41 28.10 -42.20
N GLU A 117 -14.94 28.95 -43.10
CA GLU A 117 -14.46 30.28 -42.77
C GLU A 117 -15.50 31.02 -41.91
N ALA A 118 -15.00 31.89 -41.03
CA ALA A 118 -15.83 32.67 -40.12
C ALA A 118 -16.93 33.40 -40.91
N PRO A 119 -18.20 33.38 -40.45
CA PRO A 119 -19.29 34.01 -41.17
C PRO A 119 -19.06 35.53 -41.25
N PRO A 120 -19.41 36.17 -42.39
CA PRO A 120 -19.35 37.62 -42.49
C PRO A 120 -20.27 38.25 -41.44
N GLN A 121 -19.79 39.33 -40.82
CA GLN A 121 -20.58 40.15 -39.90
C GLN A 121 -21.81 40.67 -40.65
N VAL A 122 -22.98 40.08 -40.37
CA VAL A 122 -24.26 40.60 -40.86
C VAL A 122 -24.98 41.25 -39.69
N SER A 123 -25.19 42.55 -39.87
CA SER A 123 -25.85 43.51 -39.00
C SER A 123 -27.19 43.02 -38.43
N SER A 124 -27.39 43.39 -37.17
CA SER A 124 -28.59 43.25 -36.35
C SER A 124 -29.91 43.31 -37.12
N SER A 125 -30.66 42.21 -37.04
CA SER A 125 -32.11 42.14 -36.79
C SER A 125 -32.68 40.90 -37.46
N SER A 126 -32.97 39.86 -36.68
CA SER A 126 -34.20 39.07 -36.80
C SER A 126 -34.10 37.88 -35.86
N SER A 127 -35.03 37.81 -34.92
CA SER A 127 -35.19 36.77 -33.93
C SER A 127 -35.56 35.44 -34.59
N TYR A 128 -34.64 34.48 -34.58
CA TYR A 128 -34.97 33.07 -34.77
C TYR A 128 -34.30 32.27 -33.65
N LEU A 129 -35.12 31.52 -32.93
CA LEU A 129 -34.71 30.59 -31.89
C LEU A 129 -33.69 29.61 -32.49
N VAL A 130 -32.46 29.70 -32.01
CA VAL A 130 -31.41 28.71 -32.28
C VAL A 130 -31.83 27.43 -31.58
N ASN A 131 -32.49 26.53 -32.30
CA ASN A 131 -32.55 25.12 -31.93
C ASN A 131 -31.16 24.53 -32.18
N ALA A 132 -30.25 24.78 -31.23
CA ALA A 132 -29.02 24.02 -31.11
C ALA A 132 -29.42 22.60 -30.69
N SER A 133 -29.61 21.72 -31.67
CA SER A 133 -29.58 20.28 -31.43
C SER A 133 -28.15 19.94 -31.01
N LEU A 134 -27.91 19.98 -29.70
CA LEU A 134 -26.67 19.53 -29.09
C LEU A 134 -26.43 18.06 -29.48
N PRO A 135 -25.18 17.67 -29.80
CA PRO A 135 -24.88 16.28 -30.05
C PRO A 135 -25.26 15.45 -28.82
N ARG A 136 -26.04 14.37 -29.05
CA ARG A 136 -26.41 13.39 -28.02
C ARG A 136 -25.17 13.01 -27.23
N TYR A 137 -25.13 13.42 -25.96
CA TYR A 137 -24.21 12.82 -24.99
C TYR A 137 -24.38 11.30 -25.05
N ILE A 138 -23.28 10.60 -25.28
CA ILE A 138 -23.24 9.15 -25.11
C ILE A 138 -23.48 8.91 -23.63
N ALA A 139 -24.67 8.41 -23.28
CA ALA A 139 -25.00 8.08 -21.91
C ALA A 139 -23.98 7.06 -21.39
N LEU A 140 -23.24 7.42 -20.34
CA LEU A 140 -22.35 6.49 -19.66
C LEU A 140 -23.20 5.37 -19.06
N ASN A 141 -22.72 4.14 -19.23
CA ASN A 141 -23.38 2.93 -18.74
C ASN A 141 -23.62 3.04 -17.22
N PRO A 142 -24.83 2.75 -16.71
CA PRO A 142 -25.17 2.92 -15.29
C PRO A 142 -24.27 2.13 -14.33
N LYS A 143 -23.58 1.08 -14.81
CA LYS A 143 -22.55 0.37 -14.02
C LYS A 143 -21.31 1.23 -13.76
N VAL A 144 -20.87 2.03 -14.74
CA VAL A 144 -19.67 2.89 -14.63
C VAL A 144 -19.95 4.07 -13.67
N GLN A 145 -21.18 4.56 -13.63
CA GLN A 145 -21.59 5.63 -12.70
C GLN A 145 -21.55 5.20 -11.23
N ASN A 146 -21.80 3.93 -10.93
CA ASN A 146 -21.73 3.42 -9.56
C ASN A 146 -20.27 3.20 -9.10
N GLU A 147 -19.37 2.88 -10.02
CA GLU A 147 -17.96 2.66 -9.73
C GLU A 147 -17.22 3.97 -9.42
N ILE A 148 -17.59 5.06 -10.11
CA ILE A 148 -17.04 6.41 -9.84
C ILE A 148 -17.46 6.93 -8.45
N ARG A 149 -18.64 6.56 -7.94
CA ARG A 149 -19.09 6.97 -6.60
C ARG A 149 -18.35 6.28 -5.45
N HIS A 150 -17.68 5.15 -5.71
CA HIS A 150 -17.00 4.35 -4.69
C HIS A 150 -15.47 4.40 -4.81
N SER A 151 -14.93 5.28 -5.66
CA SER A 151 -13.49 5.49 -5.74
C SER A 151 -12.95 6.10 -4.42
N PRO A 152 -11.93 5.51 -3.78
CA PRO A 152 -11.35 6.02 -2.55
C PRO A 152 -10.40 7.23 -2.75
N TYR A 153 -10.30 7.76 -3.97
CA TYR A 153 -9.49 8.95 -4.27
C TYR A 153 -10.37 10.20 -4.39
N PRO A 154 -10.04 11.31 -3.70
CA PRO A 154 -10.78 12.54 -3.83
C PRO A 154 -10.63 13.09 -5.25
N GLN A 155 -11.76 13.28 -5.94
CA GLN A 155 -11.78 13.98 -7.22
C GLN A 155 -11.37 15.43 -6.97
N ALA A 156 -10.18 15.80 -7.47
CA ALA A 156 -9.78 17.19 -7.55
C ALA A 156 -10.74 17.91 -8.52
N LEU A 157 -11.57 18.78 -7.94
CA LEU A 157 -12.26 19.84 -8.67
C LEU A 157 -11.24 20.91 -9.10
N THR A 158 -11.68 21.78 -10.01
CA THR A 158 -11.06 22.99 -10.59
C THR A 158 -10.17 22.71 -11.82
N VAL A 159 -10.40 23.28 -13.01
CA VAL A 159 -11.11 24.51 -13.44
C VAL A 159 -12.01 24.22 -14.64
#